data_AF-A0A504Y6X4-F1
#
_entry.id   AF-A0A504Y6X4-F1
#
_cell.length_a   1.000
_cell.length_b   1.000
_cell.length_c   1.000
_cell.angle_alpha   90.00
_cell.angle_beta   90.00
_cell.angle_gamma   90.00
#
_symmetry.space_group_name_H-M   'P 1'
#
loop_
_entity.id
_entity.type
_entity.pdbx_description
1 polymer ?
#
loop_
_entity_poly.entity_id
_entity_poly.type
_entity_poly.pdbx_seq_one_letter_code
_entity_poly.pdbx_strand_id
1 'polypeptide(L)'
;MLPSVHWTIERVIAVGMIPLYPIALYIENPTTNFLVVTAVSMHAYWGLDGVIKDYAFERRYGPLLMPILRTIWKLICATGFAGLLYFNYNDIGFIAAVKKLWSV
;
A
#
# COMPACT_ATOMS: atom_id res chain seq x y z
N MET A 1 -3.75 9.72 -16.12
CA MET A 1 -5.16 9.66 -15.68
C MET A 1 -5.60 11.06 -15.28
N LEU A 2 -6.83 11.45 -15.58
CA LEU A 2 -7.36 12.75 -15.12
C LEU A 2 -7.35 12.80 -13.59
N PRO A 3 -7.03 13.95 -12.96
CA PRO A 3 -6.97 14.05 -11.49
C PRO A 3 -8.23 13.57 -10.78
N SER A 4 -9.41 13.86 -11.34
CA SER A 4 -10.71 13.43 -10.79
C SER A 4 -10.90 11.91 -10.79
N VAL A 5 -10.44 11.23 -11.85
CA VAL A 5 -10.53 9.77 -11.96
C VAL A 5 -9.55 9.12 -10.98
N HIS A 6 -8.34 9.66 -10.85
CA HIS A 6 -7.35 9.18 -9.87
C HIS A 6 -7.91 9.24 -8.45
N TRP A 7 -8.46 10.40 -8.07
CA TRP A 7 -9.10 10.59 -6.77
C TRP A 7 -10.23 9.58 -6.53
N THR A 8 -11.07 9.35 -7.54
CA THR A 8 -12.18 8.40 -7.45
C THR A 8 -11.67 6.98 -7.18
N ILE A 9 -10.63 6.54 -7.89
CA ILE A 9 -10.04 5.20 -7.68
C ILE A 9 -9.45 5.07 -6.28
N GLU A 10 -8.72 6.07 -5.79
CA GLU A 10 -8.22 6.03 -4.41
C GLU A 10 -9.33 5.82 -3.39
N ARG A 11 -10.47 6.52 -3.56
CA ARG A 11 -11.63 6.37 -2.67
C ARG A 11 -12.26 4.98 -2.79
N VAL A 12 -12.37 4.44 -4.00
CA VAL A 12 -12.88 3.08 -4.23
C VAL A 12 -12.00 2.04 -3.53
N ILE A 13 -10.67 2.12 -3.66
CA ILE A 13 -9.76 1.20 -2.96
C ILE A 13 -9.91 1.35 -1.44
N ALA A 14 -9.91 2.59 -0.92
CA ALA A 14 -10.04 2.84 0.51
C ALA A 14 -11.36 2.29 1.10
N VAL A 15 -12.49 2.51 0.41
CA VAL A 15 -13.79 1.97 0.84
C VAL A 15 -13.81 0.44 0.70
N GLY A 16 -13.24 -0.11 -0.37
CA GLY A 16 -13.15 -1.57 -0.58
C GLY A 16 -12.33 -2.29 0.49
N MET A 17 -11.34 -1.61 1.09
CA MET A 17 -10.54 -2.18 2.19
C MET A 17 -11.36 -2.41 3.47
N ILE A 18 -12.43 -1.65 3.69
CA ILE A 18 -13.28 -1.76 4.90
C ILE A 18 -13.86 -3.17 5.07
N PRO A 19 -14.58 -3.75 4.09
CA PRO A 19 -15.03 -5.14 4.18
C PRO A 19 -13.92 -6.16 3.91
N LEU A 20 -12.89 -5.80 3.14
CA LEU A 20 -11.81 -6.73 2.77
C LEU A 20 -11.10 -7.29 4.01
N TYR A 21 -10.77 -6.44 4.99
CA TYR A 21 -10.03 -6.86 6.18
C TYR A 21 -10.78 -7.84 7.09
N PRO A 22 -12.03 -7.61 7.52
CA PRO A 22 -12.76 -8.61 8.29
C PRO A 22 -12.96 -9.90 7.48
N ILE A 23 -13.28 -9.82 6.18
CA ILE A 23 -13.38 -11.02 5.32
C ILE A 23 -12.07 -11.80 5.31
N ALA A 24 -10.93 -11.14 5.15
CA ALA A 24 -9.61 -11.76 5.14
C ALA A 24 -9.25 -12.46 6.45
N LEU A 25 -9.75 -11.96 7.60
CA LEU A 25 -9.53 -12.63 8.89
C LEU A 25 -10.30 -13.95 9.01
N TYR A 26 -11.48 -14.06 8.40
CA TYR A 26 -12.31 -15.27 8.42
C TYR A 26 -11.99 -16.23 7.27
N ILE A 27 -11.79 -15.71 6.07
CA ILE A 27 -11.53 -16.48 4.84
C ILE A 27 -10.06 -16.30 4.49
N GLU A 28 -9.25 -17.28 4.87
CA GLU A 28 -7.83 -17.29 4.61
C GLU A 28 -7.50 -18.23 3.44
N ASN A 29 -7.34 -17.65 2.25
CA ASN A 29 -6.90 -18.35 1.05
C ASN A 29 -5.91 -17.50 0.23
N PRO A 30 -5.23 -18.06 -0.79
CA PRO A 30 -4.27 -17.33 -1.60
C PRO A 30 -4.86 -16.06 -2.23
N THR A 31 -6.08 -16.11 -2.75
CA THR A 31 -6.75 -14.95 -3.36
C THR A 31 -6.93 -13.80 -2.38
N THR A 32 -7.46 -14.07 -1.19
CA THR A 32 -7.59 -13.05 -0.12
C THR A 32 -6.24 -12.48 0.30
N ASN A 33 -5.19 -13.31 0.40
CA ASN A 33 -3.84 -12.83 0.72
C ASN A 33 -3.33 -11.84 -0.35
N PHE A 34 -3.45 -12.19 -1.64
CA PHE A 34 -3.06 -11.29 -2.73
C PHE A 34 -3.89 -10.01 -2.79
N LEU A 35 -5.20 -10.09 -2.56
CA LEU A 35 -6.07 -8.92 -2.50
C LEU A 35 -5.67 -7.97 -1.38
N VAL A 36 -5.43 -8.49 -0.17
CA VAL A 36 -5.02 -7.69 0.99
C VAL A 36 -3.70 -6.97 0.73
N VAL A 37 -2.64 -7.69 0.33
CA VAL A 37 -1.32 -7.08 0.13
C VAL A 37 -1.33 -6.07 -1.02
N THR A 38 -2.13 -6.29 -2.06
CA THR A 38 -2.28 -5.36 -3.19
C THR A 38 -3.02 -4.11 -2.75
N ALA A 39 -4.17 -4.25 -2.10
CA ALA A 39 -4.99 -3.12 -1.66
C ALA A 39 -4.24 -2.20 -0.70
N VAL A 40 -3.59 -2.78 0.34
CA VAL A 40 -2.83 -1.99 1.31
C VAL A 40 -1.60 -1.32 0.69
N SER A 41 -0.91 -2.00 -0.22
CA SER A 41 0.26 -1.45 -0.92
C SER A 41 -0.12 -0.28 -1.84
N MET A 42 -1.23 -0.40 -2.59
CA MET A 42 -1.75 0.69 -3.41
C MET A 42 -2.23 1.88 -2.56
N HIS A 43 -2.96 1.60 -1.48
CA HIS A 43 -3.41 2.64 -0.55
C HIS A 43 -2.24 3.41 0.06
N ALA A 44 -1.22 2.70 0.55
CA ALA A 44 -0.02 3.32 1.09
C ALA A 44 0.71 4.14 0.02
N TYR A 45 0.91 3.59 -1.18
CA TYR A 45 1.61 4.24 -2.29
C TYR A 45 1.05 5.63 -2.59
N TRP A 46 -0.26 5.75 -2.74
CA TRP A 46 -0.91 7.04 -2.99
C TRP A 46 -0.97 7.92 -1.74
N GLY A 47 -1.25 7.35 -0.57
CA GLY A 47 -1.36 8.08 0.69
C GLY A 47 -0.08 8.86 1.01
N LEU A 48 1.08 8.20 1.03
CA LEU A 48 2.33 8.87 1.35
C LEU A 48 2.85 9.77 0.21
N ASP A 49 2.54 9.46 -1.07
CA ASP A 49 2.85 10.39 -2.17
C ASP A 49 2.11 11.72 -2.00
N GLY A 50 0.88 11.70 -1.45
CA GLY A 50 0.17 12.90 -1.01
C GLY A 50 0.90 13.64 0.10
N VAL A 51 1.25 12.94 1.19
CA VAL A 51 2.01 13.52 2.31
C VAL A 51 3.31 14.18 1.85
N ILE A 52 4.08 13.54 0.96
CA ILE A 52 5.31 14.12 0.42
C ILE A 52 5.03 15.42 -0.33
N LYS A 53 3.97 15.50 -1.14
CA LYS A 53 3.61 16.73 -1.86
C LYS A 53 3.20 17.85 -0.91
N ASP A 54 2.52 17.52 0.18
CA ASP A 54 2.04 18.52 1.15
C ASP A 54 3.18 19.13 1.96
N TYR A 55 4.20 18.35 2.32
CA TYR A 55 5.24 18.79 3.26
C TYR A 55 6.61 19.05 2.63
N ALA A 56 6.96 18.45 1.49
CA ALA A 56 8.27 18.62 0.85
C ALA A 56 8.28 19.76 -0.19
N PHE A 57 7.61 20.88 0.09
CA PHE A 57 7.42 21.95 -0.88
C PHE A 57 8.69 22.77 -1.15
N GLU A 58 8.88 23.14 -2.42
CA GLU A 58 10.08 23.78 -2.96
C GLU A 58 10.46 25.07 -2.23
N ARG A 59 9.48 25.91 -1.87
CA ARG A 59 9.71 27.21 -1.22
C ARG A 59 10.56 27.12 0.05
N ARG A 60 10.52 26.00 0.78
CA ARG A 60 11.30 25.81 2.01
C ARG A 60 12.51 24.92 1.84
N TYR A 61 12.45 23.92 0.96
CA TYR A 61 13.45 22.86 0.89
C TYR A 61 14.23 22.81 -0.43
N GLY A 62 13.93 23.73 -1.36
CA GLY A 62 14.51 23.75 -2.70
C GLY A 62 13.87 22.73 -3.65
N PRO A 63 14.22 22.79 -4.95
CA PRO A 63 13.53 22.03 -6.00
C PRO A 63 13.84 20.54 -6.01
N LEU A 64 14.90 20.10 -5.32
CA LEU A 64 15.41 18.73 -5.40
C LEU A 64 14.78 17.78 -4.39
N LEU A 65 14.31 18.26 -3.24
CA LEU A 65 13.87 17.38 -2.15
C LEU A 65 12.65 16.53 -2.56
N MET A 66 11.59 17.17 -3.07
CA MET A 66 10.37 16.47 -3.48
C MET A 66 10.63 15.37 -4.53
N PRO A 67 11.29 15.62 -5.68
CA PRO A 67 11.51 14.56 -6.67
C PRO A 67 12.37 13.41 -6.12
N ILE A 68 13.36 13.70 -5.26
CA ILE A 68 14.16 12.65 -4.61
C ILE A 68 13.29 11.79 -3.70
N LEU A 69 12.53 12.40 -2.77
CA LEU A 69 11.67 11.68 -1.83
C LEU A 69 10.62 10.83 -2.56
N ARG A 70 10.01 11.37 -3.62
CA ARG A 70 9.03 10.62 -4.42
C ARG A 70 9.66 9.45 -5.17
N THR A 71 10.92 9.58 -5.61
CA THR A 71 11.64 8.49 -6.27
C THR A 71 11.98 7.38 -5.28
N ILE A 72 12.51 7.74 -4.11
CA ILE A 72 12.78 6.79 -3.02
C ILE A 72 11.50 6.09 -2.61
N TRP A 73 10.40 6.84 -2.45
CA TRP A 73 9.11 6.26 -2.09
C TRP A 73 8.60 5.23 -3.10
N LYS A 74 8.67 5.55 -4.40
CA LYS A 74 8.33 4.60 -5.47
C LYS A 74 9.16 3.31 -5.39
N LEU A 75 10.46 3.44 -5.13
CA LEU A 75 11.33 2.27 -4.99
C LEU A 75 10.94 1.43 -3.78
N ILE A 76 10.69 2.04 -2.62
CA ILE A 76 10.23 1.35 -1.41
C ILE A 76 8.91 0.63 -1.65
N CYS A 77 7.94 1.27 -2.31
CA CYS A 77 6.66 0.63 -2.62
C CYS A 77 6.83 -0.55 -3.59
N ALA A 78 7.66 -0.39 -4.62
CA ALA A 78 7.89 -1.46 -5.60
C ALA A 78 8.57 -2.67 -4.96
N THR A 79 9.64 -2.46 -4.18
CA THR A 79 10.36 -3.53 -3.50
C THR A 79 9.53 -4.15 -2.38
N GLY A 80 8.84 -3.34 -1.59
CA GLY A 80 7.94 -3.79 -0.53
C GLY A 80 6.80 -4.65 -1.07
N PHE A 81 6.15 -4.20 -2.16
CA PHE A 81 5.09 -4.98 -2.80
C PHE A 81 5.63 -6.28 -3.41
N ALA A 82 6.77 -6.24 -4.10
CA ALA A 82 7.42 -7.45 -4.61
C ALA A 82 7.76 -8.45 -3.48
N GLY A 83 8.24 -7.95 -2.34
CA GLY A 83 8.49 -8.76 -1.14
C GLY A 83 7.23 -9.40 -0.59
N LEU A 84 6.11 -8.66 -0.51
CA LEU A 84 4.82 -9.18 -0.07
C LEU A 84 4.25 -10.23 -1.03
N LEU A 85 4.42 -10.04 -2.33
CA LEU A 85 4.05 -11.05 -3.33
C LEU A 85 4.90 -12.31 -3.16
N TYR A 86 6.22 -12.16 -3.04
CA TYR A 86 7.13 -13.27 -2.81
C TYR A 86 6.75 -14.05 -1.54
N PHE A 87 6.46 -13.34 -0.45
CA PHE A 87 6.03 -13.93 0.82
C PHE A 87 4.72 -14.72 0.68
N ASN A 88 3.73 -14.19 -0.04
CA ASN A 88 2.49 -14.92 -0.32
C ASN A 88 2.68 -16.16 -1.19
N TYR A 89 3.70 -16.20 -2.05
CA TYR A 89 4.00 -17.36 -2.90
C TYR A 89 4.86 -18.41 -2.21
N ASN A 90 5.76 -18.02 -1.31
CA ASN A 90 6.84 -18.89 -0.82
C ASN A 90 6.80 -19.16 0.69
N ASP A 91 5.87 -18.56 1.43
CA ASP A 91 5.73 -18.71 2.89
C ASP A 91 4.25 -18.89 3.28
N ILE A 92 3.95 -18.83 4.57
CA ILE A 92 2.62 -19.04 5.16
C ILE A 92 1.54 -18.05 4.67
N GLY A 93 1.93 -16.97 3.99
CA GLY A 93 1.03 -15.91 3.53
C GLY A 93 0.81 -14.80 4.56
N PHE A 94 0.51 -13.61 4.07
CA PHE A 94 0.44 -12.38 4.87
C PHE A 94 -0.57 -12.44 6.02
N ILE A 95 -1.79 -12.93 5.76
CA ILE A 95 -2.87 -13.00 6.77
C ILE A 95 -2.48 -13.96 7.89
N ALA A 96 -1.96 -15.14 7.55
CA ALA A 96 -1.49 -16.14 8.51
C ALA A 96 -0.36 -15.56 9.38
N ALA A 97 0.57 -14.84 8.77
CA ALA A 97 1.66 -14.18 9.47
C ALA A 97 1.17 -13.13 10.48
N VAL A 98 0.18 -12.31 10.10
CA VAL A 98 -0.45 -11.35 11.03
C VAL A 98 -1.10 -12.07 12.20
N LYS A 99 -1.84 -13.16 11.96
CA LYS A 99 -2.46 -13.97 13.03
C LYS A 99 -1.41 -14.57 13.97
N LYS A 100 -0.34 -15.12 13.42
CA LYS A 100 0.77 -15.71 14.18
C LYS A 100 1.56 -14.66 14.98
N LEU A 101 1.69 -13.45 14.46
CA LEU A 101 2.28 -12.33 15.19
C LEU A 101 1.42 -11.91 16.39
N TRP A 102 0.09 -12.02 16.25
CA TRP A 102 -0.87 -11.65 17.29
C TRP A 102 -1.21 -12.79 18.27
N SER A 103 -0.75 -14.02 18.00
CA SER A 103 -1.05 -15.18 18.85
C SER A 103 -0.16 -15.28 20.09
N VAL A 104 0.42 -14.17 20.54
CA VAL A 104 1.20 -14.06 21.78
C VAL A 104 0.25 -13.89 22.95
#